data_AF-A0A0M6ZZI5-F1
#
_entry.id   AF-A0A0M6ZZI5-F1
#
_cell.length_a   1.000
_cell.length_b   1.000
_cell.length_c   1.000
_cell.angle_alpha   90.00
_cell.angle_beta   90.00
_cell.angle_gamma   90.00
#
_symmetry.space_group_name_H-M   'P 1'
#
loop_
_entity.id
_entity.type
_entity.pdbx_description
1 polymer ?
#
loop_
_entity_poly.entity_id
_entity_poly.type
_entity_poly.pdbx_seq_one_letter_code
_entity_poly.pdbx_strand_id
1 'polypeptide(L)'
;MISGRQIPATGKALLALLCLGLASCQTSTNPEFKSTYVGKPSADFFLKYGPPSDVIAYDAIPKGADPINYPGGDPKELVYYWSSINERTYTEKKNPKPLTDECNLAILTRADGKIVRMEVQSTSTPLEKVKAYCETIVE
;
A
#
# COMPACT_ATOMS: atom_id res chain seq x y z
N MET A 1 -13.48 44.03 -56.20
CA MET A 1 -14.63 43.35 -56.85
C MET A 1 -14.09 42.49 -57.98
N ILE A 2 -14.80 41.40 -58.29
CA ILE A 2 -14.46 40.28 -59.21
C ILE A 2 -13.46 39.29 -58.58
N SER A 3 -13.60 37.97 -58.58
CA SER A 3 -14.65 36.93 -58.78
C SER A 3 -13.84 35.69 -59.19
N GLY A 4 -14.24 34.48 -58.75
CA GLY A 4 -13.92 33.27 -59.52
C GLY A 4 -13.24 32.13 -58.76
N ARG A 5 -14.01 31.07 -58.54
CA ARG A 5 -13.68 29.75 -58.00
C ARG A 5 -12.60 29.00 -58.80
N GLN A 6 -11.87 28.10 -58.12
CA GLN A 6 -11.82 26.69 -58.54
C GLN A 6 -11.41 25.76 -57.37
N ILE A 7 -12.27 24.79 -57.09
CA ILE A 7 -12.01 23.55 -56.34
C ILE A 7 -11.80 22.45 -57.40
N PRO A 8 -10.82 21.55 -57.26
CA PRO A 8 -11.14 20.16 -56.87
C PRO A 8 -10.14 19.65 -55.80
N ALA A 9 -10.58 19.05 -54.69
CA ALA A 9 -11.13 17.70 -54.54
C ALA A 9 -10.08 16.59 -54.78
N THR A 10 -10.11 15.61 -53.87
CA THR A 10 -9.25 14.41 -53.75
C THR A 10 -7.96 14.67 -52.98
N GLY A 11 -7.70 14.09 -51.82
CA GLY A 11 -8.31 12.94 -51.17
C GLY A 11 -7.18 12.29 -50.38
N LYS A 12 -7.33 12.21 -49.06
CA LYS A 12 -6.78 11.14 -48.22
C LYS A 12 -7.16 11.47 -46.78
N ALA A 13 -8.03 10.60 -46.28
CA ALA A 13 -8.25 10.39 -44.87
C ALA A 13 -6.92 10.26 -44.12
N LEU A 14 -6.85 10.78 -42.91
CA LEU A 14 -6.18 10.15 -41.77
C LEU A 14 -6.77 10.83 -40.53
N LEU A 15 -7.78 10.20 -39.96
CA LEU A 15 -7.69 9.42 -38.72
C LEU A 15 -7.73 10.30 -37.48
N ALA A 16 -8.81 10.08 -36.73
CA ALA A 16 -9.08 10.60 -35.41
C ALA A 16 -7.89 10.40 -34.45
N LEU A 17 -7.40 11.49 -33.87
CA LEU A 17 -6.73 11.43 -32.58
C LEU A 17 -7.80 11.38 -31.49
N LEU A 18 -8.34 10.18 -31.29
CA LEU A 18 -8.90 9.78 -30.01
C LEU A 18 -7.75 9.77 -29.01
N CYS A 19 -7.55 10.87 -28.29
CA CYS A 19 -6.87 10.83 -27.00
C CYS A 19 -7.76 10.02 -26.06
N LEU A 20 -7.64 8.69 -26.14
CA LEU A 20 -7.98 7.78 -25.06
C LEU A 20 -7.15 8.26 -23.87
N GLY A 21 -7.79 9.07 -23.01
CA GLY A 21 -7.33 9.28 -21.67
C GLY A 21 -7.18 7.90 -21.06
N LEU A 22 -5.95 7.44 -20.99
CA LEU A 22 -5.55 6.39 -20.07
C LEU A 22 -5.97 6.94 -18.71
N ALA A 23 -7.16 6.54 -18.25
CA ALA A 23 -7.42 6.43 -16.84
C ALA A 23 -6.34 5.49 -16.33
N SER A 24 -5.20 6.07 -15.94
CA SER A 24 -4.23 5.38 -15.12
C SER A 24 -4.99 5.04 -13.86
N CYS A 25 -5.52 3.82 -13.80
CA CYS A 25 -5.68 3.12 -12.54
C CYS A 25 -4.28 3.12 -11.93
N GLN A 26 -3.95 4.17 -11.19
CA GLN A 26 -2.83 4.14 -10.27
C GLN A 26 -3.28 3.14 -9.22
N THR A 27 -2.94 1.88 -9.44
CA THR A 27 -2.92 0.88 -8.39
C THR A 27 -1.91 1.40 -7.38
N SER A 28 -2.38 2.20 -6.42
CA SER A 28 -1.61 2.73 -5.31
C SER A 28 -1.11 1.53 -4.51
N THR A 29 0.02 0.99 -4.95
CA THR A 29 0.72 -0.07 -4.25
C THR A 29 1.63 0.66 -3.29
N ASN A 30 1.30 0.59 -2.00
CA ASN A 30 2.10 1.21 -0.97
C ASN A 30 3.55 0.73 -1.09
N PRO A 31 4.56 1.62 -0.94
CA PRO A 31 5.93 1.26 -1.22
C PRO A 31 6.41 0.21 -0.23
N GLU A 32 7.06 -0.81 -0.77
CA GLU A 32 7.72 -1.83 0.04
C GLU A 32 8.80 -1.18 0.93
N PHE A 33 8.77 -1.54 2.21
CA PHE A 33 9.76 -1.21 3.22
C PHE A 33 10.75 -2.36 3.32
N LYS A 34 12.04 -2.07 3.09
CA LYS A 34 13.11 -3.08 3.20
C LYS A 34 13.53 -3.17 4.66
N SER A 35 13.48 -4.37 5.20
CA SER A 35 13.77 -4.64 6.61
C SER A 35 14.52 -5.96 6.74
N THR A 36 15.42 -6.03 7.72
CA THR A 36 16.08 -7.30 8.10
C THR A 36 15.14 -8.31 8.77
N TYR A 37 13.89 -7.92 9.07
CA TYR A 37 12.87 -8.79 9.63
C TYR A 37 12.11 -9.61 8.58
N VAL A 38 12.24 -9.29 7.29
CA VAL A 38 11.67 -10.13 6.23
C VAL A 38 12.29 -11.53 6.28
N GLY A 39 11.44 -12.56 6.35
CA GLY A 39 11.80 -13.96 6.54
C GLY A 39 11.92 -14.42 7.99
N LYS A 40 11.85 -13.50 8.97
CA LYS A 40 11.87 -13.82 10.41
C LYS A 40 10.44 -13.92 10.98
N PRO A 41 10.25 -14.58 12.13
CA PRO A 41 8.98 -14.54 12.85
C PRO A 41 8.55 -13.10 13.16
N SER A 42 7.27 -12.78 12.96
CA SER A 42 6.74 -11.44 13.28
C SER A 42 6.84 -11.09 14.77
N ALA A 43 6.83 -12.11 15.64
CA ALA A 43 7.05 -11.95 17.06
C ALA A 43 8.38 -11.23 17.37
N ASP A 44 9.46 -11.49 16.62
CA ASP A 44 10.76 -10.84 16.83
C ASP A 44 10.67 -9.32 16.62
N PHE A 45 9.91 -8.91 15.59
CA PHE A 45 9.64 -7.50 15.33
C PHE A 45 8.83 -6.88 16.47
N PHE A 46 7.74 -7.53 16.89
CA PHE A 46 6.86 -6.99 17.93
C PHE A 46 7.50 -6.98 19.33
N LEU A 47 8.42 -7.91 19.60
CA LEU A 47 9.21 -7.89 20.83
C LEU A 47 10.12 -6.67 20.90
N LYS A 48 10.67 -6.22 19.77
CA LYS A 48 11.56 -5.05 19.70
C LYS A 48 10.80 -3.73 19.63
N TYR A 49 9.80 -3.66 18.76
CA TYR A 49 9.13 -2.40 18.39
C TYR A 49 7.73 -2.23 19.00
N GLY A 50 7.28 -3.21 19.79
CA GLY A 50 5.99 -3.19 20.45
C GLY A 50 4.88 -3.87 19.64
N PRO A 51 3.69 -4.02 20.25
CA PRO A 51 2.61 -4.78 19.66
C PRO A 51 2.01 -4.08 18.43
N PRO A 52 1.37 -4.84 17.52
CA PRO A 52 0.58 -4.26 16.45
C PRO A 52 -0.60 -3.44 17.00
N SER A 53 -1.01 -2.41 16.26
CA SER A 53 -2.22 -1.64 16.56
C SER A 53 -3.48 -2.36 16.11
N ASP A 54 -3.40 -3.13 15.02
CA ASP A 54 -4.50 -3.91 14.46
C ASP A 54 -4.01 -5.15 13.71
N VAL A 55 -4.90 -6.15 13.55
CA VAL A 55 -4.60 -7.42 12.86
C VAL A 55 -5.79 -7.81 12.01
N ILE A 56 -5.55 -8.01 10.71
CA ILE A 56 -6.56 -8.47 9.75
C ILE A 56 -6.15 -9.82 9.18
N ALA A 57 -7.07 -10.78 9.24
CA ALA A 57 -6.94 -12.05 8.55
C ALA A 57 -7.19 -11.87 7.05
N TYR A 58 -6.24 -12.29 6.22
CA TYR A 58 -6.42 -12.30 4.77
C TYR A 58 -6.89 -13.69 4.32
N ASP A 59 -8.18 -13.80 4.08
CA ASP A 59 -8.75 -14.97 3.42
C ASP A 59 -8.59 -14.79 1.91
N ALA A 60 -7.54 -15.39 1.33
CA ALA A 60 -7.47 -15.53 -0.11
C ALA A 60 -8.57 -16.49 -0.57
N ILE A 61 -9.79 -15.96 -0.83
CA ILE A 61 -10.87 -16.73 -1.47
C ILE A 61 -10.35 -17.12 -2.87
N PRO A 62 -10.16 -18.41 -3.16
CA PRO A 62 -9.68 -18.85 -4.46
C PRO A 62 -10.58 -18.33 -5.59
N LYS A 63 -10.01 -17.95 -6.74
CA LYS A 63 -10.81 -17.60 -7.92
C LYS A 63 -11.76 -18.74 -8.26
N GLY A 64 -13.06 -18.48 -8.24
CA GLY A 64 -14.12 -19.46 -8.52
C GLY A 64 -14.73 -20.13 -7.28
N ALA A 65 -14.28 -19.80 -6.06
CA ALA A 65 -14.94 -20.25 -4.84
C ALA A 65 -16.16 -19.37 -4.50
N ASP A 66 -17.22 -20.00 -4.00
CA ASP A 66 -18.42 -19.31 -3.51
C ASP A 66 -18.10 -18.55 -2.21
N PRO A 67 -18.20 -17.21 -2.17
CA PRO A 67 -17.89 -16.41 -0.99
C PRO A 67 -18.75 -16.72 0.23
N ILE A 68 -19.94 -17.28 0.05
CA ILE A 68 -20.91 -17.56 1.13
C ILE A 68 -20.65 -18.93 1.77
N ASN A 69 -20.14 -19.89 1.00
CA ASN A 69 -19.99 -21.28 1.40
C ASN A 69 -18.53 -21.75 1.50
N TYR A 70 -17.55 -20.85 1.31
CA TYR A 70 -16.15 -21.20 1.52
C TYR A 70 -15.95 -21.50 3.02
N PRO A 71 -15.61 -22.74 3.40
CA PRO A 71 -15.27 -23.02 4.79
C PRO A 71 -14.08 -22.13 5.11
N GLY A 72 -14.24 -21.20 6.05
CA GLY A 72 -13.18 -20.29 6.49
C GLY A 72 -11.95 -21.11 6.85
N GLY A 73 -11.03 -21.24 5.89
CA GLY A 73 -9.78 -21.94 6.09
C GLY A 73 -8.93 -21.10 7.03
N ASP A 74 -8.07 -21.75 7.80
CA ASP A 74 -7.03 -21.07 8.59
C ASP A 74 -6.53 -19.85 7.83
N PRO A 75 -6.57 -18.64 8.41
CA PRO A 75 -6.18 -17.43 7.70
C PRO A 75 -4.73 -17.61 7.24
N LYS A 76 -4.56 -17.85 5.94
CA LYS A 76 -3.30 -18.33 5.39
C LYS A 76 -2.22 -17.27 5.48
N GLU A 77 -2.65 -16.01 5.61
CA GLU A 77 -1.79 -14.85 5.76
C GLU A 77 -2.46 -13.84 6.69
N LEU A 78 -1.67 -13.19 7.53
CA LEU A 78 -2.13 -12.14 8.43
C LEU A 78 -1.47 -10.83 8.03
N VAL A 79 -2.23 -9.74 8.07
CA VAL A 79 -1.70 -8.38 7.93
C VAL A 79 -1.77 -7.73 9.30
N TYR A 80 -0.61 -7.41 9.84
CA TYR A 80 -0.48 -6.64 11.07
C TYR A 80 -0.23 -5.19 10.73
N TYR A 81 -1.03 -4.30 11.29
CA TYR A 81 -0.77 -2.86 11.24
C TYR A 81 0.02 -2.48 12.48
N TRP A 82 1.11 -1.76 12.29
CA TRP A 82 1.96 -1.26 13.37
C TRP A 82 2.27 0.22 13.15
N SER A 83 2.34 0.94 14.26
CA SER A 83 2.76 2.34 14.29
C SER A 83 3.85 2.54 15.34
N SER A 84 4.85 3.33 15.00
CA SER A 84 5.84 3.87 15.95
C SER A 84 5.22 4.68 17.10
N ILE A 85 4.00 5.16 16.91
CA ILE A 85 3.19 5.88 17.89
C ILE A 85 1.91 5.08 18.06
N ASN A 86 2.00 3.94 18.75
CA ASN A 86 0.80 3.19 19.06
C ASN A 86 -0.01 3.94 20.13
N GLU A 87 -1.02 4.70 19.71
CA GLU A 87 -1.90 5.52 20.56
C GLU A 87 -2.50 4.75 21.75
N ARG A 88 -2.72 3.44 21.61
CA ARG A 88 -3.26 2.58 22.69
C ARG A 88 -2.25 2.33 23.81
N THR A 89 -0.96 2.41 23.50
CA THR A 89 0.15 2.25 24.47
C THR A 89 0.92 3.55 24.70
N TYR A 90 0.45 4.63 24.07
CA TYR A 90 1.06 5.94 24.12
C TYR A 90 0.94 6.50 25.54
N THR A 91 2.08 6.90 26.10
CA THR A 91 2.14 7.65 27.35
C THR A 91 2.93 8.92 27.10
N GLU A 92 2.38 10.08 27.48
CA GLU A 92 3.02 11.39 27.24
C GLU A 92 4.44 11.48 27.81
N LYS A 93 4.73 10.69 28.86
CA LYS A 93 6.06 10.56 29.46
C LYS A 93 7.12 9.95 28.54
N LYS A 94 6.74 9.09 27.59
CA LYS A 94 7.71 8.39 26.72
C LYS A 94 8.01 9.14 25.43
N ASN A 95 7.09 9.99 24.95
CA ASN A 95 7.22 10.68 23.67
C ASN A 95 6.51 12.05 23.74
N PRO A 96 7.21 13.16 24.08
CA PRO A 96 6.59 14.48 24.15
C PRO A 96 6.13 14.94 22.75
N LYS A 97 4.90 15.47 22.67
CA LYS A 97 4.34 16.10 21.45
C LYS A 97 5.13 17.35 21.03
N PRO A 98 5.10 17.74 19.75
CA PRO A 98 4.33 17.14 18.66
C PRO A 98 5.14 16.04 17.95
N LEU A 99 4.50 14.88 17.78
CA LEU A 99 5.02 13.84 16.90
C LEU A 99 4.52 14.18 15.50
N THR A 100 5.33 14.90 14.73
CA THR A 100 4.98 15.30 13.36
C THR A 100 5.16 14.16 12.37
N ASP A 101 6.00 13.19 12.71
CA ASP A 101 6.37 12.08 11.85
C ASP A 101 6.07 10.76 12.57
N GLU A 102 5.31 9.91 11.89
CA GLU A 102 4.89 8.59 12.37
C GLU A 102 5.30 7.57 11.31
N CYS A 103 5.97 6.50 11.71
CA CYS A 103 6.17 5.35 10.85
C CYS A 103 5.00 4.39 11.02
N ASN A 104 4.26 4.17 9.94
CA ASN A 104 3.16 3.22 9.87
C ASN A 104 3.52 2.10 8.89
N LEU A 105 3.39 0.85 9.34
CA LEU A 105 3.73 -0.34 8.57
C LEU A 105 2.55 -1.30 8.51
N ALA A 106 2.28 -1.84 7.33
CA ALA A 106 1.51 -3.07 7.16
C ALA A 106 2.51 -4.22 6.98
N ILE A 107 2.43 -5.23 7.84
CA ILE A 107 3.34 -6.36 7.91
C ILE A 107 2.57 -7.60 7.52
N LEU A 108 2.84 -8.13 6.33
CA LEU A 108 2.24 -9.35 5.82
C LEU A 108 3.02 -10.57 6.32
N THR A 109 2.34 -11.53 6.92
CA THR A 109 2.93 -12.80 7.36
C THR A 109 2.27 -13.99 6.69
N ARG A 110 3.01 -15.09 6.56
CA ARG A 110 2.45 -16.42 6.26
C ARG A 110 1.78 -17.02 7.49
N ALA A 111 1.07 -18.13 7.27
CA ALA A 111 0.51 -18.97 8.32
C ALA A 111 1.55 -19.49 9.34
N ASP A 112 2.82 -19.62 8.95
CA ASP A 112 3.91 -19.98 9.86
C ASP A 112 4.43 -18.80 10.70
N GLY A 113 3.78 -17.64 10.60
CA GLY A 113 4.10 -16.43 11.36
C GLY A 113 5.29 -15.65 10.84
N LYS A 114 5.93 -16.05 9.73
CA LYS A 114 7.07 -15.33 9.16
C LYS A 114 6.62 -14.14 8.33
N ILE A 115 7.35 -13.03 8.46
CA ILE A 115 7.15 -11.82 7.66
C ILE A 115 7.56 -12.11 6.22
N VAL A 116 6.65 -11.84 5.28
CA VAL A 116 6.88 -11.95 3.84
C VAL A 116 7.19 -10.59 3.23
N ARG A 117 6.51 -9.56 3.72
CA ARG A 117 6.59 -8.21 3.19
C ARG A 117 6.22 -7.20 4.26
N MET A 118 6.81 -6.02 4.18
CA MET A 118 6.42 -4.84 4.93
C MET A 118 6.16 -3.70 3.95
N GLU A 119 5.08 -2.94 4.16
CA GLU A 119 4.69 -1.83 3.30
C GLU A 119 4.39 -0.60 4.15
N VAL A 120 4.90 0.55 3.71
CA VAL A 120 4.66 1.82 4.40
C VAL A 120 3.23 2.27 4.19
N GLN A 121 2.55 2.67 5.25
CA GLN A 121 1.17 3.15 5.21
C GLN A 121 1.12 4.65 5.53
N SER A 122 0.21 5.37 4.90
CA SER A 122 -0.07 6.76 5.26
C SER A 122 -1.38 7.22 4.64
N THR A 123 -2.14 8.04 5.35
CA THR A 123 -3.38 8.67 4.85
C THR A 123 -3.21 10.17 4.58
N SER A 124 -2.17 10.79 5.15
CA SER A 124 -2.00 12.26 5.17
C SER A 124 -0.61 12.72 4.74
N THR A 125 0.43 11.96 5.06
CA THR A 125 1.83 12.27 4.74
C THR A 125 2.27 11.54 3.46
N PRO A 126 3.04 12.17 2.54
CA PRO A 126 3.61 11.49 1.39
C PRO A 126 4.38 10.21 1.78
N LEU A 127 4.12 9.11 1.09
CA LEU A 127 4.64 7.78 1.45
C LEU A 127 6.18 7.74 1.45
N GLU A 128 6.84 8.56 0.63
CA GLU A 128 8.31 8.68 0.59
C GLU A 128 8.88 9.27 1.89
N LYS A 129 8.18 10.24 2.49
CA LYS A 129 8.60 10.84 3.77
C LYS A 129 8.41 9.86 4.91
N VAL A 130 7.27 9.18 4.94
CA VAL A 130 7.00 8.13 5.94
C VAL A 130 8.02 7.01 5.81
N LYS A 131 8.33 6.59 4.58
CA LYS A 131 9.36 5.58 4.32
C LYS A 131 10.73 6.01 4.84
N ALA A 132 11.18 7.21 4.49
CA ALA A 132 12.46 7.74 4.96
C ALA A 132 12.51 7.78 6.49
N TYR A 133 11.41 8.15 7.16
CA TYR A 133 11.33 8.12 8.62
C TYR A 133 11.37 6.69 9.18
N CYS A 134 10.60 5.76 8.62
CA CYS A 134 10.65 4.34 8.99
C CYS A 134 12.07 3.76 8.92
N GLU A 135 12.83 4.12 7.88
CA GLU A 135 14.23 3.68 7.70
C GLU A 135 15.17 4.22 8.78
N THR A 136 14.79 5.25 9.55
CA THR A 136 15.60 5.75 10.69
C THR A 136 15.35 5.01 12.01
N ILE A 137 14.24 4.28 12.13
CA ILE A 137 13.83 3.67 13.40
C ILE A 137 13.67 2.14 13.31
N VAL A 138 13.39 1.60 12.13
CA VAL A 138 13.26 0.17 11.87
C VAL A 138 14.41 -0.31 10.98
N GLU A 139 15.05 -1.41 11.39
CA GLU A 139 16.16 -2.08 10.69
C GLU A 139 15.70 -3.03 9.57
#